data_AF-A0A830BXD4-F1
#
_entry.id   AF-A0A830BXD4-F1
#
_cell.length_a   1.000
_cell.length_b   1.000
_cell.length_c   1.000
_cell.angle_alpha   90.00
_cell.angle_beta   90.00
_cell.angle_gamma   90.00
#
_symmetry.space_group_name_H-M   'P 1'
#
loop_
_entity.id
_entity.type
_entity.pdbx_description
1 polymer ?
#
loop_
_entity_poly.entity_id
_entity_poly.type
_entity_poly.pdbx_seq_one_letter_code
_entity_poly.pdbx_strand_id
1 'polypeptide(L)'
;MYSFQAAASSAAAPALGNFQPIKNLTDPSVVKIVKLAVAAHNKQPKATKLELDRIIGGRVRVADGLTYRLTISTTGKCSITKKIEIYSASVFQKLGGKVLKLISFQKNFKN
;
A
#
# COMPACT_ATOMS: atom_id res chain seq x y z
N MET A 1 44.31 -9.64 2.51
CA MET A 1 43.35 -10.67 2.05
C MET A 1 41.96 -10.06 2.20
N TYR A 2 41.34 -9.61 1.10
CA TYR A 2 40.06 -8.90 1.14
C TYR A 2 38.93 -9.91 1.39
N SER A 3 38.24 -9.77 2.52
CA SER A 3 37.05 -10.54 2.83
C SER A 3 35.93 -10.16 1.87
N PHE A 4 35.48 -11.08 1.03
CA PHE A 4 34.25 -10.92 0.27
C PHE A 4 33.07 -11.00 1.24
N GLN A 5 32.54 -9.84 1.63
CA GLN A 5 31.28 -9.80 2.36
C GLN A 5 30.16 -10.15 1.39
N ALA A 6 29.63 -11.36 1.50
CA ALA A 6 28.44 -11.79 0.78
C ALA A 6 27.27 -10.91 1.21
N ALA A 7 26.94 -9.89 0.40
CA ALA A 7 25.69 -9.17 0.50
C ALA A 7 24.57 -10.12 0.06
N ALA A 8 24.11 -10.98 0.96
CA ALA A 8 22.85 -11.67 0.79
C ALA A 8 21.79 -10.60 0.63
N SER A 9 21.32 -10.41 -0.61
CA SER A 9 20.16 -9.61 -0.94
C SER A 9 18.96 -10.29 -0.30
N SER A 10 18.79 -10.10 1.01
CA SER A 10 17.66 -10.57 1.77
C SER A 10 16.48 -9.71 1.34
N ALA A 11 15.80 -10.19 0.28
CA ALA A 11 14.38 -10.02 0.12
C ALA A 11 13.77 -10.58 1.41
N ALA A 12 13.66 -9.71 2.41
CA ALA A 12 13.23 -10.04 3.75
C ALA A 12 11.88 -10.75 3.63
N ALA A 13 11.89 -12.07 3.75
CA ALA A 13 10.68 -12.86 3.88
C ALA A 13 9.97 -12.31 5.11
N PRO A 14 8.70 -11.91 4.98
CA PRO A 14 8.09 -11.14 6.03
C PRO A 14 7.93 -12.00 7.30
N ALA A 15 8.72 -11.67 8.34
CA ALA A 15 8.59 -12.20 9.69
C ALA A 15 7.14 -12.12 10.22
N LEU A 16 6.66 -13.25 10.75
CA LEU A 16 5.33 -13.39 11.33
C LEU A 16 5.15 -12.43 12.51
N GLY A 17 4.03 -11.70 12.54
CA GLY A 17 3.60 -10.90 13.70
C GLY A 17 3.92 -9.40 13.66
N ASN A 18 4.96 -8.94 12.94
CA ASN A 18 5.38 -7.53 12.91
C ASN A 18 5.13 -6.83 11.57
N PHE A 19 4.84 -5.52 11.60
CA PHE A 19 4.76 -4.68 10.40
C PHE A 19 6.15 -4.42 9.83
N GLN A 20 6.44 -4.99 8.67
CA GLN A 20 7.70 -4.82 7.97
C GLN A 20 7.57 -3.74 6.89
N PRO A 21 8.56 -2.85 6.77
CA PRO A 21 8.59 -1.87 5.70
C PRO A 21 8.66 -2.58 4.34
N ILE A 22 7.83 -2.13 3.40
CA ILE A 22 7.87 -2.61 2.02
C ILE A 22 9.07 -1.94 1.34
N LYS A 23 10.11 -2.73 1.04
CA LYS A 23 11.30 -2.24 0.32
C LYS A 23 10.97 -1.83 -1.12
N ASN A 24 10.16 -2.65 -1.80
CA ASN A 24 9.81 -2.45 -3.21
C ASN A 24 8.37 -1.94 -3.34
N LEU A 25 8.21 -0.62 -3.39
CA LEU A 25 6.91 0.01 -3.63
C LEU A 25 6.45 -0.12 -5.09
N THR A 26 7.40 -0.33 -6.00
CA THR A 26 7.18 -0.57 -7.43
C THR A 26 6.83 -2.02 -7.74
N ASP A 27 6.77 -2.89 -6.72
CA ASP A 27 6.39 -4.28 -6.92
C ASP A 27 4.99 -4.36 -7.56
N PRO A 28 4.80 -5.14 -8.64
CA PRO A 28 3.52 -5.19 -9.34
C PRO A 28 2.37 -5.65 -8.44
N SER A 29 2.64 -6.46 -7.41
CA SER A 29 1.64 -6.87 -6.42
C SER A 29 1.22 -5.67 -5.56
N VAL A 30 2.18 -4.88 -5.08
CA VAL A 30 1.93 -3.67 -4.28
C VAL A 30 1.16 -2.64 -5.08
N VAL A 31 1.59 -2.37 -6.33
CA VAL A 31 0.89 -1.44 -7.23
C VAL A 31 -0.55 -1.91 -7.49
N LYS A 32 -0.75 -3.22 -7.70
CA LYS A 32 -2.09 -3.78 -7.91
C LYS A 32 -2.98 -3.63 -6.68
N ILE A 33 -2.44 -3.88 -5.47
CA ILE A 33 -3.16 -3.69 -4.21
C ILE A 33 -3.57 -2.22 -4.03
N VAL A 34 -2.65 -1.28 -4.29
CA VAL A 34 -2.93 0.15 -4.22
C VAL A 34 -4.03 0.56 -5.20
N LYS A 35 -3.91 0.15 -6.48
CA LYS A 35 -4.92 0.45 -7.50
C LYS A 35 -6.28 -0.10 -7.12
N LEU A 36 -6.34 -1.31 -6.58
CA LEU A 36 -7.58 -1.91 -6.09
C LEU A 36 -8.14 -1.14 -4.90
N ALA A 37 -7.32 -0.66 -3.98
CA ALA A 37 -7.77 0.15 -2.85
C ALA A 37 -8.40 1.47 -3.31
N VAL A 38 -7.76 2.19 -4.22
CA VAL A 38 -8.29 3.44 -4.80
C VAL A 38 -9.57 3.17 -5.59
N ALA A 39 -9.59 2.12 -6.42
CA ALA A 39 -10.78 1.74 -7.17
C ALA A 39 -11.94 1.33 -6.25
N ALA A 40 -11.66 0.58 -5.18
CA ALA A 40 -12.65 0.19 -4.18
C ALA A 40 -13.22 1.40 -3.44
N HIS A 41 -12.38 2.37 -3.06
CA HIS A 41 -12.84 3.63 -2.50
C HIS A 41 -13.71 4.39 -3.50
N ASN A 42 -13.25 4.57 -4.74
CA ASN A 42 -13.99 5.26 -5.79
C ASN A 42 -15.32 4.59 -6.16
N LYS A 43 -15.49 3.29 -5.91
CA LYS A 43 -16.78 2.59 -6.09
C LYS A 43 -17.82 2.95 -5.03
N GLN A 44 -17.42 3.52 -3.90
CA GLN A 44 -18.37 3.92 -2.87
C GLN A 44 -19.17 5.17 -3.33
N PRO A 45 -20.49 5.19 -3.10
CA PRO A 45 -21.36 6.27 -3.60
C PRO A 45 -21.06 7.63 -2.98
N LYS A 46 -20.53 7.68 -1.75
CA LYS A 46 -20.14 8.91 -1.03
C LYS A 46 -18.64 9.23 -1.11
N ALA A 47 -17.86 8.44 -1.86
CA ALA A 47 -16.42 8.65 -1.94
C ALA A 47 -16.06 9.69 -3.00
N THR A 48 -15.09 10.53 -2.65
CA THR A 48 -14.41 11.41 -3.59
C THR A 48 -13.70 10.56 -4.64
N LYS A 49 -13.85 10.92 -5.92
CA LYS A 49 -13.10 10.25 -6.99
C LYS A 49 -11.64 10.69 -6.91
N LEU A 50 -10.78 9.77 -6.50
CA LEU A 50 -9.35 9.99 -6.34
C LEU A 50 -8.59 9.26 -7.45
N GLU A 51 -7.52 9.86 -7.93
CA GLU A 51 -6.57 9.25 -8.84
C GLU A 51 -5.26 9.00 -8.11
N LEU A 52 -4.66 7.82 -8.32
CA LEU A 52 -3.38 7.49 -7.72
C LEU A 52 -2.28 8.30 -8.41
N ASP A 53 -1.60 9.15 -7.64
CA ASP A 53 -0.43 9.90 -8.11
C ASP A 53 0.84 9.06 -7.89
N ARG A 54 1.13 8.74 -6.62
CA ARG A 54 2.35 8.00 -6.24
C ARG A 54 2.18 7.20 -4.96
N ILE A 55 2.94 6.12 -4.83
CA ILE A 55 3.07 5.37 -3.57
C ILE A 55 4.21 5.99 -2.78
N ILE A 56 3.91 6.52 -1.59
CA ILE A 56 4.90 7.18 -0.72
C ILE A 56 5.66 6.13 0.09
N GLY A 57 4.95 5.11 0.56
CA GLY A 57 5.51 4.07 1.41
C GLY A 57 4.48 3.01 1.75
N GLY A 58 4.93 1.99 2.46
CA GLY A 58 4.03 0.99 2.98
C GLY A 58 4.71 0.02 3.94
N ARG A 59 3.87 -0.68 4.68
CA ARG A 59 4.27 -1.75 5.59
C ARG A 59 3.37 -2.96 5.34
N VAL A 60 3.93 -4.16 5.46
CA VAL A 60 3.19 -5.41 5.35
C VAL A 60 3.35 -6.19 6.64
N ARG A 61 2.27 -6.83 7.11
CA ARG A 61 2.27 -7.71 8.27
C ARG A 61 1.71 -9.06 7.88
N VAL A 62 2.41 -10.13 8.26
CA VAL A 62 1.93 -11.50 8.09
C VAL A 62 1.33 -11.95 9.43
N ALA A 63 0.07 -12.35 9.38
CA ALA A 63 -0.66 -12.99 10.48
C ALA A 63 -1.40 -14.20 9.87
N ASP A 64 -2.73 -14.26 9.96
CA ASP A 64 -3.59 -15.21 9.21
C ASP A 64 -3.70 -14.91 7.70
N GLY A 65 -3.03 -13.86 7.25
CA GLY A 65 -3.02 -13.34 5.89
C GLY A 65 -1.94 -12.29 5.74
N LEU A 66 -1.93 -11.59 4.61
CA LEU A 66 -1.06 -10.44 4.37
C LEU A 66 -1.86 -9.16 4.57
N THR A 67 -1.53 -8.41 5.62
CA THR A 67 -2.11 -7.08 5.87
C THR A 67 -1.15 -6.02 5.36
N TYR A 68 -1.53 -5.31 4.32
CA TYR A 68 -0.79 -4.20 3.74
C TYR A 68 -1.33 -2.88 4.30
N ARG A 69 -0.44 -2.03 4.80
CA ARG A 69 -0.70 -0.63 5.15
C ARG A 69 0.12 0.24 4.22
N LEU A 70 -0.54 0.91 3.29
CA LEU A 70 0.08 1.65 2.21
C LEU A 70 -0.24 3.13 2.40
N THR A 71 0.78 3.97 2.28
CA THR A 71 0.64 5.42 2.26
C THR A 71 0.80 5.88 0.83
N ILE A 72 -0.25 6.48 0.29
CA ILE A 72 -0.34 6.86 -1.10
C ILE A 72 -0.67 8.34 -1.23
N SER A 73 -0.13 8.95 -2.26
CA SER A 73 -0.50 10.26 -2.73
C SER A 73 -1.57 10.08 -3.81
N THR A 74 -2.66 10.81 -3.68
CA THR A 74 -3.74 10.83 -4.66
C THR A 74 -4.10 12.26 -5.01
N THR A 75 -4.60 12.46 -6.22
CA THR A 75 -5.15 13.73 -6.68
C THR A 75 -6.67 13.61 -6.85
N GLY A 76 -7.39 14.68 -6.55
CA GLY A 76 -8.84 14.73 -6.79
C GLY A 76 -9.13 14.74 -8.28
N LYS A 77 -9.85 13.73 -8.79
CA LYS A 77 -10.20 13.64 -10.21
C LYS A 77 -11.14 14.76 -10.67
N CYS A 78 -11.90 15.34 -9.74
CA CYS A 78 -12.89 16.38 -10.00
C CYS A 78 -12.52 17.74 -9.36
N SER A 79 -11.32 17.86 -8.78
CA SER A 79 -10.90 19.09 -8.14
C SER A 79 -10.36 20.06 -9.19
N ILE A 80 -10.95 21.26 -9.26
CA ILE A 80 -10.50 22.36 -10.14
C ILE A 80 -9.05 22.75 -9.82
N THR A 81 -8.62 22.56 -8.57
CA THR A 81 -7.22 22.68 -8.15
C THR A 81 -6.60 21.29 -8.05
N LYS A 82 -5.40 21.10 -8.63
CA LYS A 82 -4.59 19.87 -8.42
C LYS A 82 -4.13 19.81 -6.96
N LYS A 83 -5.02 19.37 -6.09
CA LYS A 83 -4.72 19.16 -4.68
C LYS A 83 -4.19 17.76 -4.51
N ILE A 84 -2.93 17.67 -4.09
CA ILE A 84 -2.29 16.43 -3.72
C ILE A 84 -2.70 16.12 -2.28
N GLU A 85 -3.33 14.98 -2.07
CA GLU A 85 -3.80 14.52 -0.77
C GLU A 85 -3.17 13.17 -0.45
N ILE A 86 -2.72 13.02 0.79
CA ILE A 86 -2.10 11.78 1.25
C ILE A 86 -3.18 10.94 1.92
N TYR A 87 -3.26 9.67 1.55
CA TYR A 87 -4.17 8.70 2.12
C TYR A 87 -3.41 7.48 2.66
N SER A 88 -3.95 6.92 3.73
CA SER A 88 -3.54 5.62 4.27
C SER A 88 -4.58 4.57 3.88
N ALA A 89 -4.13 3.57 3.12
CA ALA A 89 -4.93 2.44 2.67
C ALA A 89 -4.47 1.17 3.39
N SER A 90 -5.37 0.55 4.15
CA SER A 90 -5.15 -0.76 4.77
C SER A 90 -5.90 -1.83 3.99
N VAL A 91 -5.20 -2.82 3.45
CA VAL A 91 -5.77 -3.92 2.66
C VAL A 91 -5.34 -5.25 3.27
N PHE A 92 -6.29 -6.15 3.48
CA PHE A 92 -6.04 -7.51 3.90
C PHE A 92 -6.18 -8.46 2.71
N GLN A 93 -5.15 -9.28 2.50
CA GLN A 93 -5.12 -10.35 1.52
C GLN A 93 -5.10 -11.69 2.24
N LYS A 94 -6.04 -12.58 1.91
CA LYS A 94 -6.05 -13.94 2.49
C LYS A 94 -4.96 -14.80 1.81
N LEU A 95 -4.15 -15.51 2.61
CA LEU A 95 -3.19 -16.49 2.09
C LEU A 95 -3.95 -17.68 1.48
N GLY A 96 -3.56 -18.10 0.27
CA GLY A 96 -4.24 -19.18 -0.47
C GLY A 96 -5.48 -18.76 -1.27
N GLY A 97 -5.79 -17.46 -1.38
CA GLY A 97 -6.91 -16.97 -2.20
C GLY A 97 -6.65 -15.61 -2.87
N LYS A 98 -7.42 -15.28 -3.92
CA LYS A 98 -7.37 -13.96 -4.60
C LYS A 98 -8.20 -12.88 -3.88
N VAL A 99 -8.67 -13.17 -2.67
CA VAL A 99 -9.57 -12.27 -1.92
C VAL A 99 -8.76 -11.15 -1.28
N LEU A 100 -9.03 -9.93 -1.74
CA LEU A 100 -8.49 -8.69 -1.22
C LEU A 100 -9.64 -7.91 -0.58
N LYS A 101 -9.51 -7.58 0.70
CA LYS A 101 -10.48 -6.81 1.46
C LYS A 101 -9.87 -5.48 1.85
N LEU A 102 -10.46 -4.37 1.40
CA LEU A 102 -10.13 -3.04 1.91
C LEU A 102 -10.58 -2.97 3.38
N ILE A 103 -9.63 -2.82 4.30
CA ILE A 103 -9.88 -2.70 5.73
C ILE A 103 -10.22 -1.25 6.07
N SER A 104 -9.43 -0.31 5.57
CA SER A 104 -9.67 1.12 5.78
C SER A 104 -9.02 1.95 4.68
N PHE A 105 -9.62 3.08 4.36
CA PHE A 105 -9.08 4.08 3.45
C PHE A 105 -9.38 5.45 4.02
N GLN A 106 -8.36 6.11 4.56
CA GLN A 106 -8.53 7.35 5.31
C GLN A 106 -7.49 8.38 4.92
N LYS A 107 -7.91 9.65 4.88
CA LYS A 107 -7.03 10.76 4.59
C LYS A 107 -6.02 10.92 5.73
N ASN A 108 -4.75 10.94 5.40
CA ASN A 108 -3.68 11.18 6.36
C ASN A 108 -3.49 12.68 6.52
N PHE A 109 -4.11 13.28 7.54
CA PHE A 109 -3.86 14.68 7.87
C PHE A 109 -2.42 14.80 8.39
N LYS A 110 -1.59 15.54 7.66
CA LYS A 110 -0.30 15.99 8.15
C LYS A 110 -0.60 17.19 9.05
N ASN A 111 -0.53 16.98 10.37
CA ASN A 111 -0.61 18.05 11.36
C ASN A 111 0.71 18.84 11.36
#